data_AF-A0A1Y1WMI0-F1
#
_entry.id   AF-A0A1Y1WMI0-F1
#
_cell.length_a   1.000
_cell.length_b   1.000
_cell.length_c   1.000
_cell.angle_alpha   90.00
_cell.angle_beta   90.00
_cell.angle_gamma   90.00
#
_symmetry.space_group_name_H-M   'P 1'
#
loop_
_entity.id
_entity.type
_entity.pdbx_description
1 polymer ?
#
loop_
_entity_poly.entity_id
_entity_poly.type
_entity_poly.pdbx_seq_one_letter_code
_entity_poly.pdbx_strand_id
1 'polypeptide(L)'
;MSLVQPMACQQRMQYSSEKKTPPPRPVYTLPPKYAKVARSILSYFLPQYQAQNIGKELYKISSTYPQFQEFWVAECDLPESFQTWFSTSSLYVWMMLVRIRADPNAKHYNQELVDCFFRDAEKKIRDSGVKSGRIVNDTLKDLVSSYKGTVMSLDEGLVRSDAVLAAAIWRNLVPTDGAILEIDAVTKYVRTQLARLDKTTLEQLIQGEFSFDPIK
;
A
#
# COMPACT_ATOMS: atom_id res chain seq x y z
N MET A 1 -42.96 -55.23 22.58
CA MET A 1 -42.47 -54.14 23.45
C MET A 1 -41.21 -54.67 24.10
N SER A 2 -40.01 -54.26 23.71
CA SER A 2 -39.46 -52.92 23.90
C SER A 2 -38.28 -52.68 22.95
N LEU A 3 -38.27 -51.47 22.38
CA LEU A 3 -37.20 -50.92 21.54
C LEU A 3 -35.97 -50.63 22.41
N VAL A 4 -34.81 -51.21 22.09
CA VAL A 4 -33.52 -50.80 22.66
C VAL A 4 -32.85 -49.84 21.68
N GLN A 5 -32.85 -48.55 22.03
CA GLN A 5 -32.10 -47.50 21.33
C GLN A 5 -30.61 -47.55 21.71
N PRO A 6 -29.67 -47.23 20.80
CA PRO A 6 -28.25 -47.18 21.10
C PRO A 6 -27.84 -45.86 21.79
N MET A 7 -27.56 -45.92 23.09
CA MET A 7 -26.94 -44.84 23.88
C MET A 7 -25.41 -44.85 23.69
N ALA A 8 -24.93 -44.46 22.49
CA ALA A 8 -23.49 -44.42 22.18
C ALA A 8 -23.01 -43.08 21.60
N CYS A 9 -23.76 -41.99 21.78
CA CYS A 9 -23.49 -40.71 21.12
C CYS A 9 -23.31 -39.51 22.08
N GLN A 10 -23.04 -39.72 23.38
CA GLN A 10 -22.92 -38.60 24.33
C GLN A 10 -21.68 -38.56 25.24
N GLN A 11 -20.73 -39.50 25.12
CA GLN A 11 -19.48 -39.44 25.92
C GLN A 11 -18.25 -38.96 25.13
N ARG A 12 -18.42 -38.44 23.90
CA ARG A 12 -17.33 -37.88 23.08
C ARG A 12 -17.31 -36.34 23.06
N MET A 13 -17.74 -35.68 24.13
CA MET A 13 -17.73 -34.21 24.23
C MET A 13 -17.28 -33.69 25.61
N GLN A 14 -16.36 -34.38 26.29
CA GLN A 14 -15.68 -33.85 27.48
C GLN A 14 -14.20 -34.24 27.54
N TYR A 15 -13.50 -34.17 26.40
CA TYR A 15 -12.05 -33.99 26.43
C TYR A 15 -11.77 -32.53 26.09
N SER A 16 -11.92 -31.67 27.09
CA SER A 16 -11.42 -30.30 27.04
C SER A 16 -9.90 -30.39 26.80
N SER A 17 -9.47 -30.08 25.59
CA SER A 17 -8.05 -29.92 25.30
C SER A 17 -7.60 -28.62 25.98
N GLU A 18 -7.25 -28.72 27.25
CA GLU A 18 -6.54 -27.67 27.95
C GLU A 18 -5.17 -27.56 27.28
N LYS A 19 -5.04 -26.63 26.33
CA LYS A 19 -3.76 -26.33 25.67
C LYS A 19 -2.83 -25.82 26.77
N LYS A 20 -1.93 -26.66 27.27
CA LYS A 20 -0.80 -26.21 28.10
C LYS A 20 -0.08 -25.13 27.31
N THR A 21 -0.21 -23.88 27.72
CA THR A 21 0.59 -22.79 27.15
C THR A 21 2.06 -23.14 27.33
N PRO A 22 2.88 -23.09 26.27
CA PRO A 22 4.31 -23.32 26.43
C PRO A 22 4.86 -22.36 27.49
N PRO A 23 5.86 -22.78 28.29
CA PRO A 23 6.47 -21.90 29.28
C PRO A 23 6.91 -20.60 28.60
N PRO A 24 6.78 -19.45 29.29
CA PRO A 24 7.22 -18.17 28.72
C PRO A 24 8.67 -18.32 28.26
N ARG A 25 8.92 -17.98 26.99
CA ARG A 25 10.28 -18.04 26.45
C ARG A 25 11.16 -17.13 27.30
N PRO A 26 12.36 -17.57 27.73
CA PRO A 26 13.28 -16.69 28.44
C PRO A 26 13.56 -15.48 27.55
N VAL A 27 13.23 -14.29 28.06
CA VAL A 27 13.54 -13.03 27.38
C VAL A 27 15.04 -12.82 27.54
N TYR A 28 15.82 -13.22 26.53
CA TYR A 28 17.25 -12.97 26.51
C TYR A 28 17.50 -11.47 26.31
N THR A 29 17.82 -10.76 27.40
CA THR A 29 18.27 -9.37 27.33
C THR A 29 19.77 -9.33 27.12
N LEU A 30 20.20 -8.65 26.05
CA LEU A 30 21.63 -8.45 25.76
C LEU A 30 22.28 -7.62 26.89
N PRO A 31 23.42 -8.05 27.46
CA PRO A 31 24.14 -7.27 28.45
C PRO A 31 24.51 -5.87 27.91
N PRO A 32 24.44 -4.81 28.73
CA PRO A 32 24.57 -3.42 28.29
C PRO A 32 25.91 -3.10 27.58
N LYS A 33 26.98 -3.84 27.90
CA LYS A 33 28.29 -3.72 27.26
C LYS A 33 28.25 -4.11 25.78
N TYR A 34 27.49 -5.16 25.44
CA TYR A 34 27.32 -5.63 24.07
C TYR A 34 26.14 -4.96 23.38
N ALA A 35 25.19 -4.38 24.13
CA ALA A 35 24.03 -3.70 23.56
C ALA A 35 24.42 -2.54 22.62
N LYS A 36 25.52 -1.81 22.87
CA LYS A 36 25.97 -0.73 22.00
C LYS A 36 26.53 -1.25 20.67
N VAL A 37 27.36 -2.29 20.71
CA VAL A 37 27.94 -2.94 19.53
C VAL A 37 26.86 -3.69 18.76
N ALA A 38 26.01 -4.44 19.47
CA ALA A 38 24.86 -5.12 18.91
C ALA A 38 23.91 -4.11 18.27
N ARG A 39 23.52 -2.99 18.90
CA ARG A 39 22.73 -1.94 18.23
C ARG A 39 23.46 -1.37 17.02
N SER A 40 24.77 -1.16 17.08
CA SER A 40 25.52 -0.60 15.95
C SER A 40 25.59 -1.55 14.75
N ILE A 41 25.69 -2.86 14.99
CA ILE A 41 25.73 -3.89 13.92
C ILE A 41 24.30 -4.24 13.48
N LEU A 42 23.41 -4.47 14.44
CA LEU A 42 22.00 -4.82 14.24
C LEU A 42 21.21 -3.66 13.61
N SER A 43 21.53 -2.39 13.89
CA SER A 43 20.89 -1.23 13.23
C SER A 43 21.14 -1.15 11.73
N TYR A 44 22.19 -1.79 11.21
CA TYR A 44 22.35 -1.96 9.76
C TYR A 44 21.41 -3.04 9.19
N PHE A 45 21.04 -4.05 9.98
CA PHE A 45 20.18 -5.16 9.55
C PHE A 45 18.70 -5.01 9.92
N LEU A 46 18.36 -4.17 10.90
CA LEU A 46 16.98 -3.88 11.35
C LEU A 46 16.10 -3.17 10.32
N PRO A 47 16.60 -2.22 9.50
CA PRO A 47 15.76 -1.46 8.57
C PRO A 47 15.07 -2.36 7.56
N GLN A 48 15.74 -3.40 7.05
CA GLN A 48 15.16 -4.30 6.04
C GLN A 48 14.00 -5.15 6.61
N TYR A 49 14.12 -5.65 7.84
CA TYR A 49 13.07 -6.44 8.46
C TYR A 49 11.85 -5.58 8.82
N GLN A 50 12.09 -4.39 9.35
CA GLN A 50 11.03 -3.43 9.66
C GLN A 50 10.36 -2.88 8.39
N ALA A 51 11.11 -2.73 7.29
CA ALA A 51 10.62 -2.21 6.03
C ALA A 51 9.43 -2.98 5.48
N GLN A 52 9.35 -4.30 5.68
CA GLN A 52 8.23 -5.09 5.20
C GLN A 52 6.91 -4.70 5.87
N ASN A 53 6.92 -4.51 7.19
CA ASN A 53 5.71 -4.12 7.93
C ASN A 53 5.37 -2.66 7.65
N ILE A 54 6.39 -1.80 7.62
CA ILE A 54 6.23 -0.38 7.31
C ILE A 54 5.63 -0.21 5.90
N GLY A 55 6.21 -0.85 4.88
CA GLY A 55 5.71 -0.81 3.51
C GLY A 55 4.26 -1.29 3.37
N LYS A 56 3.86 -2.32 4.13
CA LYS A 56 2.47 -2.79 4.16
C LYS A 56 1.51 -1.77 4.76
N GLU A 57 1.84 -1.15 5.90
CA GLU A 57 0.98 -0.13 6.50
C GLU A 57 0.86 1.10 5.60
N LEU A 58 1.96 1.54 4.99
CA LEU A 58 1.96 2.65 4.04
C LEU A 58 1.13 2.33 2.79
N TYR A 59 1.24 1.10 2.27
CA TYR A 59 0.42 0.67 1.15
C TYR A 59 -1.06 0.61 1.52
N LYS A 60 -1.39 0.12 2.73
CA LYS A 60 -2.76 0.06 3.23
C LYS A 60 -3.41 1.45 3.27
N ILE A 61 -2.67 2.47 3.71
CA ILE A 61 -3.13 3.87 3.67
C ILE A 61 -3.38 4.29 2.20
N SER A 62 -2.43 3.98 1.31
CA SER A 62 -2.51 4.30 -0.12
C SER A 62 -3.63 3.59 -0.86
N SER A 63 -4.03 2.40 -0.41
CA SER A 63 -5.07 1.57 -1.04
C SER A 63 -6.46 1.84 -0.46
N THR A 64 -6.53 2.45 0.73
CA THR A 64 -7.78 2.79 1.42
C THR A 64 -8.12 4.25 1.14
N TYR A 65 -8.27 4.61 -0.13
CA TYR A 65 -8.79 5.92 -0.50
C TYR A 65 -10.31 5.84 -0.66
N PRO A 66 -11.07 6.76 -0.04
CA PRO A 66 -12.50 6.57 0.23
C PRO A 66 -13.43 6.71 -0.98
N GLN A 67 -12.92 7.03 -2.18
CA GLN A 67 -13.75 7.55 -3.28
C GLN A 67 -13.37 7.03 -4.68
N PHE A 68 -12.97 5.76 -4.80
CA PHE A 68 -12.67 5.22 -6.13
C PHE A 68 -13.89 5.28 -7.06
N GLN A 69 -15.08 4.89 -6.58
CA GLN A 69 -16.28 4.86 -7.41
C GLN A 69 -16.90 6.24 -7.57
N GLU A 70 -16.97 7.00 -6.48
CA GLU A 70 -17.66 8.28 -6.41
C GLU A 70 -16.96 9.35 -7.24
N PHE A 71 -15.65 9.51 -7.07
CA PHE A 71 -14.91 10.56 -7.78
C PHE A 71 -14.38 10.07 -9.12
N TRP A 72 -13.59 8.99 -9.11
CA TRP A 72 -12.88 8.58 -10.33
C TRP A 72 -13.80 7.96 -11.38
N VAL A 73 -14.76 7.11 -10.97
CA VAL A 73 -15.70 6.50 -11.92
C VAL A 73 -16.86 7.43 -12.24
N ALA A 74 -17.56 7.98 -11.23
CA ALA A 74 -18.79 8.73 -11.47
C ALA A 74 -18.57 10.20 -11.85
N GLU A 75 -17.68 10.95 -11.18
CA GLU A 75 -17.44 12.37 -11.51
C GLU A 75 -16.48 12.55 -12.69
N CYS A 76 -15.40 11.78 -12.75
CA CYS A 76 -14.41 11.85 -13.85
C CYS A 76 -14.76 10.98 -15.07
N ASP A 77 -15.90 10.28 -15.05
CA ASP A 77 -16.38 9.39 -16.12
C ASP A 77 -15.32 8.36 -16.58
N LEU A 78 -14.52 7.83 -15.64
CA LEU A 78 -13.52 6.83 -15.97
C LEU A 78 -14.12 5.43 -16.00
N PRO A 79 -13.72 4.58 -16.96
CA PRO A 79 -14.21 3.20 -17.00
C PRO A 79 -13.76 2.45 -15.75
N GLU A 80 -14.64 1.63 -15.17
CA GLU A 80 -14.30 0.75 -14.05
C GLU A 80 -13.42 -0.42 -14.55
N SER A 81 -12.12 -0.14 -14.71
CA SER A 81 -11.15 -1.07 -15.29
C SER A 81 -9.91 -1.20 -14.43
N PHE A 82 -9.14 -2.28 -14.65
CA PHE A 82 -7.83 -2.45 -14.03
C PHE A 82 -6.90 -1.27 -14.33
N GLN A 83 -6.96 -0.69 -15.54
CA GLN A 83 -6.12 0.42 -15.94
C GLN A 83 -6.45 1.69 -15.12
N THR A 84 -7.74 1.97 -14.91
CA THR A 84 -8.20 3.08 -14.07
C THR A 84 -7.72 2.89 -12.64
N TRP A 85 -7.95 1.70 -12.07
CA TRP A 85 -7.45 1.35 -10.74
C TRP A 85 -5.92 1.51 -10.62
N PHE A 86 -5.16 1.05 -11.61
CA PHE A 86 -3.70 1.13 -11.59
C PHE A 86 -3.22 2.58 -11.63
N SER A 87 -3.85 3.40 -12.47
CA SER A 87 -3.47 4.80 -12.67
C SER A 87 -3.81 5.66 -11.45
N THR A 88 -5.01 5.53 -10.90
CA THR A 88 -5.42 6.24 -9.68
C THR A 88 -4.59 5.79 -8.47
N SER A 89 -4.42 4.48 -8.27
CA SER A 89 -3.62 3.94 -7.16
C SER A 89 -2.15 4.35 -7.27
N SER A 90 -1.60 4.45 -8.48
CA SER A 90 -0.24 4.95 -8.70
C SER A 90 -0.05 6.37 -8.18
N LEU A 91 -1.06 7.24 -8.29
CA LEU A 91 -1.01 8.60 -7.74
C LEU A 91 -0.92 8.59 -6.21
N TYR A 92 -1.76 7.80 -5.53
CA TYR A 92 -1.73 7.70 -4.06
C TYR A 92 -0.42 7.08 -3.55
N VAL A 93 0.06 6.02 -4.20
CA VAL A 93 1.37 5.42 -3.89
C VAL A 93 2.49 6.43 -4.13
N TRP A 94 2.43 7.22 -5.20
CA TRP A 94 3.40 8.29 -5.46
C TRP A 94 3.40 9.36 -4.36
N MET A 95 2.23 9.82 -3.89
CA MET A 95 2.17 10.78 -2.79
C MET A 95 2.83 10.24 -1.51
N MET A 96 2.61 8.96 -1.20
CA MET A 96 3.30 8.31 -0.08
C MET A 96 4.80 8.22 -0.31
N LEU A 97 5.24 7.86 -1.52
CA LEU A 97 6.66 7.85 -1.88
C LEU A 97 7.33 9.20 -1.68
N VAL A 98 6.68 10.30 -2.10
CA VAL A 98 7.23 11.66 -1.92
C VAL A 98 7.55 11.92 -0.44
N ARG A 99 6.63 11.54 0.46
CA ARG A 99 6.85 11.70 1.91
C ARG A 99 7.95 10.78 2.46
N ILE A 100 7.97 9.51 2.05
CA ILE A 100 8.93 8.53 2.58
C ILE A 100 10.35 8.83 2.11
N ARG A 101 10.54 9.43 0.92
CA ARG A 101 11.85 9.84 0.41
C ARG A 101 12.61 10.81 1.32
N ALA A 102 11.94 11.51 2.22
CA ALA A 102 12.57 12.36 3.22
C ALA A 102 13.21 11.58 4.39
N ASP A 103 12.93 10.28 4.53
CA ASP A 103 13.47 9.44 5.61
C ASP A 103 14.90 8.94 5.33
N PRO A 104 15.80 8.87 6.32
CA PRO A 104 17.15 8.33 6.14
C PRO A 104 17.19 6.88 5.61
N ASN A 105 16.18 6.06 5.90
CA ASN A 105 16.05 4.67 5.46
C ASN A 105 15.10 4.51 4.26
N ALA A 106 14.77 5.60 3.56
CA ALA A 106 13.79 5.66 2.49
C ALA A 106 13.96 4.55 1.43
N LYS A 107 15.20 4.15 1.12
CA LYS A 107 15.47 3.11 0.10
C LYS A 107 14.69 1.82 0.38
N HIS A 108 14.73 1.32 1.62
CA HIS A 108 14.10 0.06 1.99
C HIS A 108 12.57 0.19 2.04
N TYR A 109 12.07 1.30 2.58
CA TYR A 109 10.64 1.56 2.69
C TYR A 109 9.98 1.81 1.33
N ASN A 110 10.65 2.55 0.45
CA ASN A 110 10.19 2.81 -0.91
C ASN A 110 10.10 1.51 -1.71
N GLN A 111 11.12 0.65 -1.60
CA GLN A 111 11.11 -0.64 -2.28
C GLN A 111 9.93 -1.49 -1.81
N GLU A 112 9.73 -1.63 -0.50
CA GLU A 112 8.65 -2.46 0.04
C GLU A 112 7.24 -1.90 -0.25
N LEU A 113 7.08 -0.57 -0.26
CA LEU A 113 5.82 0.09 -0.67
C LEU A 113 5.48 -0.24 -2.13
N VAL A 114 6.44 -0.06 -3.04
CA VAL A 114 6.26 -0.34 -4.47
C VAL A 114 6.04 -1.84 -4.69
N ASP A 115 6.77 -2.70 -3.99
CA ASP A 115 6.59 -4.14 -4.07
C ASP A 115 5.20 -4.57 -3.57
N CYS A 116 4.64 -3.93 -2.53
CA CYS A 116 3.26 -4.16 -2.11
C CYS A 116 2.25 -3.81 -3.21
N PHE A 117 2.44 -2.65 -3.85
CA PHE A 117 1.59 -2.20 -4.93
C PHE A 117 1.61 -3.17 -6.13
N PHE A 118 2.79 -3.59 -6.58
CA PHE A 118 2.91 -4.51 -7.70
C PHE A 118 2.47 -5.94 -7.37
N ARG A 119 2.57 -6.38 -6.11
CA ARG A 119 1.95 -7.64 -5.66
C ARG A 119 0.42 -7.60 -5.78
N ASP A 120 -0.21 -6.47 -5.45
CA ASP A 120 -1.66 -6.30 -5.62
C ASP A 120 -2.05 -6.20 -7.10
N ALA A 121 -1.24 -5.51 -7.91
CA ALA A 121 -1.43 -5.48 -9.37
C ALA A 121 -1.34 -6.89 -9.98
N GLU A 122 -0.33 -7.68 -9.61
CA GLU A 122 -0.17 -9.06 -10.04
C GLU A 122 -1.40 -9.91 -9.65
N LYS A 123 -1.85 -9.79 -8.40
CA LYS A 123 -3.04 -10.49 -7.92
C LYS A 123 -4.27 -10.14 -8.76
N LYS A 124 -4.50 -8.86 -9.04
CA LYS A 124 -5.62 -8.41 -9.87
C LYS A 124 -5.55 -8.92 -11.32
N ILE A 125 -4.37 -8.98 -11.93
CA ILE A 125 -4.18 -9.58 -13.27
C ILE A 125 -4.50 -11.08 -13.24
N ARG A 126 -4.10 -11.78 -12.18
CA ARG A 126 -4.41 -13.21 -12.03
C ARG A 126 -5.91 -13.44 -11.79
N ASP A 127 -6.52 -12.59 -10.97
CA ASP A 127 -7.96 -12.60 -10.65
C ASP A 127 -8.81 -12.30 -11.90
N SER A 128 -8.28 -11.55 -12.88
CA SER A 128 -8.94 -11.33 -14.17
C SER A 128 -8.94 -12.55 -15.10
N GLY A 129 -8.38 -13.69 -14.66
CA GLY A 129 -8.38 -14.96 -15.39
C GLY A 129 -7.09 -15.29 -16.13
N VAL A 130 -6.05 -14.45 -16.06
CA VAL A 130 -4.76 -14.72 -16.72
C VAL A 130 -3.96 -15.76 -15.93
N LYS A 131 -3.90 -16.99 -16.45
CA LYS A 131 -3.18 -18.11 -15.82
C LYS A 131 -1.71 -18.22 -16.23
N SER A 132 -1.35 -17.70 -17.40
CA SER A 132 0.01 -17.81 -17.94
C SER A 132 0.97 -16.91 -17.19
N GLY A 133 1.95 -17.50 -16.48
CA GLY A 133 2.97 -16.74 -15.76
C GLY A 133 3.81 -15.85 -16.67
N ARG A 134 4.03 -16.24 -17.94
CA ARG A 134 4.74 -15.40 -18.92
C ARG A 134 3.96 -14.12 -19.22
N ILE A 135 2.66 -14.23 -19.50
CA ILE A 135 1.80 -13.07 -19.81
C ILE A 135 1.78 -12.13 -18.61
N VAL A 136 1.57 -12.66 -17.41
CA VAL A 136 1.60 -11.85 -16.18
C VAL A 136 2.92 -11.11 -16.03
N ASN A 137 4.05 -11.78 -16.21
CA ASN A 137 5.38 -11.16 -16.08
C ASN A 137 5.64 -10.10 -17.14
N ASP A 138 5.21 -10.33 -18.38
CA ASP A 138 5.40 -9.36 -19.46
C ASP A 138 4.49 -8.13 -19.23
N THR A 139 3.23 -8.33 -18.85
CA THR A 139 2.34 -7.22 -18.42
C THR A 139 2.91 -6.44 -17.25
N LEU A 140 3.45 -7.11 -16.22
CA LEU A 140 4.06 -6.43 -15.07
C LEU A 140 5.26 -5.57 -15.47
N LYS A 141 6.10 -6.01 -16.42
CA LYS A 141 7.21 -5.19 -16.93
C LYS A 141 6.70 -3.92 -17.61
N ASP A 142 5.66 -4.04 -18.41
CA ASP A 142 5.03 -2.89 -19.08
C ASP A 142 4.45 -1.91 -18.05
N LEU A 143 3.76 -2.43 -17.03
CA LEU A 143 3.24 -1.63 -15.91
C LEU A 143 4.34 -0.94 -15.12
N VAL A 144 5.46 -1.61 -14.85
CA VAL A 144 6.62 -1.01 -14.18
C VAL A 144 7.21 0.15 -15.00
N SER A 145 7.31 -0.03 -16.33
CA SER A 145 7.77 1.03 -17.22
C SER A 145 6.82 2.22 -17.21
N SER A 146 5.51 1.96 -17.33
CA SER A 146 4.47 3.00 -17.27
C SER A 146 4.52 3.76 -15.94
N TYR A 147 4.55 3.03 -14.82
CA TYR A 147 4.60 3.59 -13.48
C TYR A 147 5.80 4.51 -13.26
N LYS A 148 7.00 4.11 -13.73
CA LYS A 148 8.20 4.95 -13.64
C LYS A 148 8.06 6.24 -14.45
N GLY A 149 7.44 6.17 -15.63
CA GLY A 149 7.11 7.34 -16.43
C GLY A 149 6.16 8.30 -15.69
N THR A 150 5.12 7.76 -15.07
CA THR A 150 4.18 8.52 -14.25
C THR A 150 4.87 9.21 -13.08
N VAL A 151 5.64 8.46 -12.29
CA VAL A 151 6.41 9.00 -11.15
C VAL A 151 7.33 10.14 -11.61
N MET A 152 8.06 9.96 -12.71
CA MET A 152 8.97 10.98 -13.24
C MET A 152 8.22 12.26 -13.63
N SER A 153 7.08 12.14 -14.33
CA SER A 153 6.28 13.30 -14.75
C SER A 153 5.64 14.04 -13.57
N LEU A 154 5.19 13.30 -12.54
CA LEU A 154 4.63 13.90 -11.33
C LEU A 154 5.71 14.58 -10.49
N ASP A 155 6.91 13.99 -10.39
CA ASP A 155 8.06 14.60 -9.72
C ASP A 155 8.49 15.92 -10.42
N GLU A 156 8.49 15.95 -11.76
CA GLU A 156 8.73 17.18 -12.53
C GLU A 156 7.66 18.25 -12.26
N GLY A 157 6.38 17.86 -12.26
CA GLY A 157 5.26 18.75 -11.94
C GLY A 157 5.33 19.31 -10.52
N LEU A 158 5.68 18.47 -9.55
CA LEU A 158 5.79 18.85 -8.15
C LEU A 158 6.79 19.99 -7.95
N VAL A 159 7.94 19.93 -8.62
CA VAL A 159 9.04 20.89 -8.48
C VAL A 159 8.81 22.17 -9.29
N ARG A 160 8.16 22.09 -10.45
CA ARG A 160 8.06 23.24 -11.37
C ARG A 160 6.89 24.17 -11.09
N SER A 161 5.66 23.71 -11.34
CA SER A 161 4.45 24.54 -11.19
C SER A 161 3.20 23.69 -11.23
N ASP A 162 2.09 24.24 -10.74
CA ASP A 162 0.79 23.55 -10.75
C ASP A 162 0.28 23.29 -12.17
N ALA A 163 0.61 24.14 -13.14
CA ALA A 163 0.26 23.89 -14.54
C ALA A 163 0.98 22.64 -15.09
N VAL A 164 2.25 22.44 -14.75
CA VAL A 164 3.01 21.24 -15.16
C VAL A 164 2.51 20.00 -14.41
N LEU A 165 2.17 20.14 -13.13
CA LEU A 165 1.57 19.06 -12.35
C LEU A 165 0.20 18.64 -12.88
N ALA A 166 -0.66 19.59 -13.21
CA ALA A 166 -1.96 19.36 -13.84
C ALA A 166 -1.81 18.62 -15.18
N ALA A 167 -0.86 19.04 -16.02
CA ALA A 167 -0.56 18.37 -17.29
C ALA A 167 -0.04 16.93 -17.08
N ALA A 168 0.80 16.71 -16.07
CA ALA A 168 1.29 15.38 -15.71
C ALA A 168 0.14 14.48 -15.22
N ILE A 169 -0.75 15.00 -14.38
CA ILE A 169 -1.94 14.27 -13.91
C ILE A 169 -2.83 13.90 -15.08
N TRP A 170 -3.19 14.87 -15.94
CA TRP A 170 -4.06 14.66 -17.09
C TRP A 170 -3.53 13.55 -18.01
N ARG A 171 -2.27 13.63 -18.42
CA ARG A 171 -1.65 12.66 -19.33
C ARG A 171 -1.58 11.23 -18.76
N ASN A 172 -1.45 11.08 -17.45
CA ASN A 172 -1.20 9.77 -16.82
C ASN A 172 -2.46 9.12 -16.22
N LEU A 173 -3.44 9.92 -15.78
CA LEU A 173 -4.61 9.41 -15.07
C LEU A 173 -5.89 9.42 -15.91
N VAL A 174 -6.00 10.30 -16.91
CA VAL A 174 -7.25 10.50 -17.67
C VAL A 174 -7.05 9.94 -19.09
N PRO A 175 -7.59 8.75 -19.40
CA PRO A 175 -7.35 8.07 -20.67
C PRO A 175 -7.99 8.75 -21.90
N THR A 176 -9.03 9.58 -21.75
CA THR A 176 -9.73 10.19 -22.89
C THR A 176 -10.50 11.42 -22.45
N ASP A 177 -10.41 12.56 -23.18
CA ASP A 177 -11.26 13.77 -23.17
C ASP A 177 -11.94 14.18 -21.84
N GLY A 178 -11.34 13.82 -20.71
CA GLY A 178 -11.91 14.08 -19.39
C GLY A 178 -11.92 15.58 -19.15
N ALA A 179 -12.98 16.02 -18.50
CA ALA A 179 -13.24 17.44 -18.36
C ALA A 179 -12.09 18.14 -17.63
N ILE A 180 -11.79 19.36 -18.10
CA ILE A 180 -10.60 20.13 -17.72
C ILE A 180 -10.73 20.65 -16.27
N LEU A 181 -11.97 20.73 -15.76
CA LEU A 181 -12.31 21.32 -14.47
C LEU A 181 -11.90 20.42 -13.29
N GLU A 182 -11.96 19.11 -13.50
CA GLU A 182 -11.63 18.06 -12.54
C GLU A 182 -10.12 18.02 -12.29
N ILE A 183 -9.30 18.37 -13.29
CA ILE A 183 -7.84 18.34 -13.18
C ILE A 183 -7.33 19.40 -12.19
N ASP A 184 -7.93 20.58 -12.17
CA ASP A 184 -7.58 21.64 -11.21
C ASP A 184 -7.92 21.21 -9.78
N ALA A 185 -9.09 20.58 -9.58
CA ALA A 185 -9.49 20.01 -8.29
C ALA A 185 -8.50 18.93 -7.82
N VAL A 186 -8.13 17.99 -8.70
CA VAL A 186 -7.14 16.95 -8.37
C VAL A 186 -5.76 17.56 -8.09
N THR A 187 -5.34 18.59 -8.82
CA THR A 187 -4.04 19.25 -8.60
C THR A 187 -3.99 19.94 -7.23
N LYS A 188 -5.04 20.69 -6.88
CA LYS A 188 -5.21 21.31 -5.55
C LYS A 188 -5.28 20.26 -4.44
N TYR A 189 -5.98 19.16 -4.69
CA TYR A 189 -6.05 18.03 -3.78
C TYR A 189 -4.67 17.44 -3.51
N VAL A 190 -3.90 17.12 -4.55
CA VAL A 190 -2.54 16.58 -4.44
C VAL A 190 -1.64 17.51 -3.62
N ARG A 191 -1.66 18.81 -3.88
CA ARG A 191 -0.89 19.80 -3.09
C ARG A 191 -1.29 19.81 -1.62
N THR A 192 -2.59 19.78 -1.35
CA THR A 192 -3.13 19.77 0.02
C THR A 192 -2.74 18.50 0.77
N GLN A 193 -2.87 17.34 0.13
CA GLN A 193 -2.51 16.06 0.74
C GLN A 193 -1.01 15.93 0.97
N LEU A 194 -0.16 16.38 0.04
CA LEU A 194 1.29 16.43 0.24
C LEU A 194 1.69 17.36 1.40
N ALA A 195 1.03 18.52 1.53
CA ALA A 195 1.27 19.43 2.65
C ALA A 195 0.82 18.86 4.00
N ARG A 196 -0.19 17.97 4.02
CA ARG A 196 -0.58 17.21 5.21
C ARG A 196 0.44 16.12 5.52
N LEU A 197 0.85 15.35 4.51
CA LEU A 197 1.85 14.28 4.63
C LEU A 197 3.19 14.81 5.15
N ASP A 198 3.63 15.98 4.71
CA ASP A 198 4.87 16.62 5.17
C ASP A 198 4.87 16.89 6.68
N LYS A 199 3.71 17.17 7.26
CA LYS A 199 3.53 17.40 8.70
C LYS A 199 3.44 16.11 9.52
N THR A 200 3.20 14.97 8.87
CA THR A 200 3.03 13.68 9.54
C THR A 200 4.37 12.96 9.66
N THR A 201 4.70 12.42 10.82
CA THR A 201 5.94 11.62 11.00
C THR A 201 5.76 10.19 10.50
N LEU A 202 6.86 9.47 10.28
CA LEU A 202 6.79 8.07 9.84
C LEU A 202 6.08 7.19 10.88
N GLU A 203 6.29 7.47 12.16
CA GLU A 203 5.66 6.74 13.27
C GLU A 203 4.14 6.88 13.23
N GLN A 204 3.64 8.09 12.99
CA GLN A 204 2.21 8.37 12.86
C GLN A 204 1.60 7.66 11.64
N LEU A 205 2.35 7.59 10.53
CA LEU A 205 1.94 6.81 9.36
C LEU A 205 1.86 5.31 9.69
N ILE A 206 2.84 4.77 10.41
CA ILE A 206 2.84 3.35 10.82
C ILE A 206 1.69 3.04 11.77
N GLN A 207 1.32 3.98 12.63
CA GLN A 207 0.18 3.86 13.53
C GLN A 207 -1.17 3.99 12.82
N GLY A 208 -1.19 4.37 11.54
CA GLY A 208 -2.40 4.56 10.75
C GLY A 208 -3.16 5.85 11.09
N GLU A 209 -2.48 6.86 11.64
CA GLU A 209 -3.09 8.15 12.01
C GLU A 209 -3.36 9.06 10.81
N PHE A 210 -2.87 8.67 9.63
CA PHE A 210 -3.10 9.41 8.39
C PHE A 210 -4.12 8.71 7.50
N SER A 211 -5.07 9.48 7.00
CA SER A 211 -5.96 9.09 5.92
C SER A 211 -6.04 10.19 4.87
N PHE A 212 -6.18 9.76 3.62
CA PHE A 212 -6.46 10.67 2.51
C PHE A 212 -7.85 11.25 2.67
N ASP A 213 -7.96 12.58 2.56
CA ASP A 213 -9.26 13.23 2.56
C ASP A 213 -10.01 12.90 1.26
N PRO A 214 -11.35 13.04 1.24
CA PRO A 214 -12.11 13.06 0.00
C PRO A 214 -11.65 14.18 -0.94
N ILE A 215 -11.68 13.92 -2.24
CA ILE A 215 -11.51 14.94 -3.27
C ILE A 215 -12.80 15.78 -3.29
N LYS A 216 -12.66 17.11 -3.32
CA LYS A 216 -13.76 18.09 -3.30
C LYS A 216 -13.63 19.04 -4.46
#